data_AF-V5H1N0-F1
#
_entry.id   AF-V5H1N0-F1
#
_cell.length_a   1.000
_cell.length_b   1.000
_cell.length_c   1.000
_cell.angle_alpha   90.00
_cell.angle_beta   90.00
_cell.angle_gamma   90.00
#
_symmetry.space_group_name_H-M   'P 1'
#
loop_
_entity.id
_entity.type
_entity.pdbx_description
1 polymer ?
#
loop_
_entity_poly.entity_id
_entity_poly.type
_entity_poly.pdbx_seq_one_letter_code
_entity_poly.pdbx_strand_id
1 'polypeptide(L)'
;DVLKPDMYMDIITASKIISGYCPDKKTFKASSLALHLGTSLKFVCDIAKKAIITKDPLFNCLNVEQKVKEIAELRDIIDKHWCNDISSLANKVLNEKKWEKPKLLPVTEDIKVFTNYIHTIAEDA
;
A
#
# COMPACT_ATOMS: atom_id res chain seq x y z
N ASP A 1 -4.89 -8.13 22.12
CA ASP A 1 -5.26 -6.89 21.39
C ASP A 1 -4.09 -6.36 20.59
N VAL A 2 -4.25 -6.29 19.27
CA VAL A 2 -3.23 -5.78 18.33
C VAL A 2 -3.35 -4.27 18.14
N LEU A 3 -4.51 -3.67 18.38
CA LEU A 3 -4.76 -2.23 18.23
C LEU A 3 -4.26 -1.43 19.44
N LYS A 4 -2.97 -1.57 19.75
CA LYS A 4 -2.28 -0.84 20.80
C LYS A 4 -1.02 -0.17 20.25
N PRO A 5 -0.64 1.00 20.76
CA PRO A 5 0.60 1.68 20.35
C PRO A 5 1.84 0.79 20.50
N ASP A 6 1.91 0.01 21.58
CA ASP A 6 3.05 -0.87 21.89
C ASP A 6 3.32 -1.93 20.80
N MET A 7 2.29 -2.30 20.03
CA MET A 7 2.38 -3.29 18.97
C MET A 7 2.79 -2.69 17.62
N TYR A 8 3.09 -1.39 17.56
CA TYR A 8 3.43 -0.73 16.30
C TYR A 8 4.63 -1.39 15.60
N MET A 9 5.67 -1.75 16.34
CA MET A 9 6.87 -2.39 15.77
C MET A 9 6.56 -3.79 15.21
N ASP A 10 5.66 -4.53 15.87
CA ASP A 10 5.19 -5.83 15.39
C ASP A 10 4.35 -5.67 14.12
N ILE A 11 3.50 -4.65 14.05
CA ILE A 11 2.73 -4.30 12.84
C ILE A 11 3.67 -3.99 11.68
N ILE A 12 4.73 -3.21 11.89
CA ILE A 12 5.73 -2.92 10.87
C ILE A 12 6.42 -4.20 10.40
N THR A 13 6.82 -5.06 11.33
CA THR A 13 7.48 -6.34 11.02
C THR A 13 6.57 -7.27 10.23
N ALA A 14 5.33 -7.45 10.66
CA ALA A 14 4.33 -8.22 9.94
C ALA A 14 4.07 -7.65 8.55
N SER A 15 3.97 -6.33 8.43
CA SER A 15 3.74 -5.65 7.15
C SER A 15 4.90 -5.85 6.17
N LYS A 16 6.14 -5.82 6.65
CA LYS A 16 7.34 -6.15 5.88
C LYS A 16 7.32 -7.60 5.40
N ILE A 17 6.93 -8.54 6.26
CA ILE A 17 6.80 -9.96 5.90
C ILE A 17 5.73 -10.15 4.80
N ILE A 18 4.54 -9.59 5.00
CA ILE A 18 3.40 -9.74 4.08
C ILE A 18 3.72 -9.13 2.70
N SER A 19 4.39 -7.98 2.67
CA SER A 19 4.79 -7.31 1.42
C SER A 19 6.04 -7.93 0.75
N GLY A 20 6.64 -8.94 1.38
CA GLY A 20 7.83 -9.63 0.88
C GLY A 20 9.06 -8.72 0.87
N TYR A 21 9.32 -8.04 1.98
CA TYR A 21 10.51 -7.23 2.18
C TYR A 21 11.76 -8.12 2.23
N CYS A 22 12.76 -7.78 1.41
CA CYS A 22 14.07 -8.42 1.41
C CYS A 22 15.09 -7.45 2.01
N PRO A 23 15.70 -7.75 3.18
CA PRO A 23 16.65 -6.86 3.84
C PRO A 23 17.93 -6.66 3.04
N ASP A 24 18.44 -7.70 2.36
CA ASP A 24 19.69 -7.64 1.59
C ASP A 24 19.58 -6.66 0.42
N LYS A 25 18.45 -6.69 -0.29
CA LYS A 25 18.19 -5.86 -1.46
C LYS A 25 17.44 -4.57 -1.15
N LYS A 26 17.04 -4.36 0.12
CA LYS A 26 16.16 -3.27 0.58
C LYS A 26 14.96 -3.05 -0.35
N THR A 27 14.34 -4.15 -0.79
CA THR A 27 13.27 -4.13 -1.80
C THR A 27 12.03 -4.85 -1.30
N PHE A 28 10.89 -4.55 -1.90
CA PHE A 28 9.63 -5.22 -1.65
C PHE A 28 9.22 -6.05 -2.87
N LYS A 29 8.78 -7.29 -2.63
CA LYS A 29 8.14 -8.11 -3.69
C LYS A 29 6.89 -7.39 -4.21
N ALA A 30 6.02 -6.98 -3.29
CA ALA A 30 4.78 -6.25 -3.58
C ALA A 30 4.77 -4.86 -2.92
N SER A 31 5.44 -3.89 -3.53
CA SER A 31 5.54 -2.53 -2.98
C SER A 31 4.18 -1.82 -2.86
N SER A 32 3.26 -2.07 -3.79
CA SER A 32 1.89 -1.55 -3.72
C SER A 32 1.12 -2.06 -2.50
N LEU A 33 1.33 -3.32 -2.12
CA LEU A 33 0.72 -3.91 -0.92
C LEU A 33 1.24 -3.22 0.35
N ALA A 34 2.55 -2.98 0.44
CA ALA A 34 3.16 -2.26 1.56
C ALA A 34 2.55 -0.85 1.74
N LEU A 35 2.31 -0.13 0.63
CA LEU A 35 1.65 1.17 0.66
C LEU A 35 0.19 1.07 1.12
N HIS A 36 -0.54 0.09 0.59
CA HIS A 36 -1.96 -0.06 0.89
C HIS A 36 -2.23 -0.46 2.35
N LEU A 37 -1.34 -1.28 2.94
CA LEU A 37 -1.46 -1.71 4.34
C LEU A 37 -1.56 -0.54 5.32
N GLY A 38 -0.82 0.55 5.10
CA GLY A 38 -0.90 1.73 5.97
C GLY A 38 -2.28 2.38 5.94
N THR A 39 -2.89 2.47 4.76
CA THR A 39 -4.25 2.98 4.59
C THR A 39 -5.28 2.04 5.21
N SER A 40 -5.14 0.73 5.00
CA SER A 40 -6.03 -0.26 5.58
C SER A 40 -5.98 -0.27 7.11
N LEU A 41 -4.78 -0.18 7.70
CA LEU A 41 -4.60 -0.14 9.16
C LEU A 41 -5.24 1.12 9.77
N LYS A 42 -5.09 2.27 9.13
CA LYS A 42 -5.79 3.50 9.52
C LYS A 42 -7.31 3.29 9.52
N PHE A 43 -7.86 2.71 8.47
CA PHE A 43 -9.28 2.42 8.36
C PHE A 43 -9.78 1.45 9.46
N VAL A 44 -9.00 0.41 9.76
CA VAL A 44 -9.31 -0.53 10.86
C VAL A 44 -9.34 0.18 12.21
N CYS A 45 -8.41 1.11 12.47
CA CYS A 45 -8.43 1.92 13.70
C CYS A 45 -9.71 2.76 13.80
N ASP A 46 -10.16 3.37 12.70
CA ASP A 46 -11.38 4.18 12.68
C ASP A 46 -12.63 3.33 12.92
N ILE A 47 -12.72 2.17 12.26
CA ILE A 47 -13.83 1.23 12.45
C ILE A 47 -13.88 0.73 13.89
N ALA A 48 -12.73 0.30 14.43
CA ALA A 48 -12.67 -0.21 15.80
C ALA A 48 -13.07 0.88 16.81
N LYS A 49 -12.57 2.10 16.64
CA LYS A 49 -12.95 3.25 17.47
C LYS A 49 -14.46 3.52 17.38
N LYS A 50 -15.02 3.52 16.17
CA LYS A 50 -16.47 3.72 15.97
C LYS A 50 -17.27 2.63 16.68
N ALA A 51 -16.95 1.36 16.47
CA ALA A 51 -17.66 0.22 17.04
C ALA A 51 -17.68 0.26 18.58
N ILE A 52 -16.56 0.62 19.19
CA ILE A 52 -16.42 0.77 20.65
C ILE A 52 -17.28 1.92 21.17
N ILE A 53 -17.28 3.07 20.50
CA ILE A 53 -18.09 4.25 20.90
C ILE A 53 -19.59 3.97 20.73
N THR A 54 -19.99 3.28 19.66
CA THR A 54 -21.39 2.93 19.40
C THR A 54 -21.88 1.74 20.24
N LYS A 55 -21.03 1.18 21.12
CA LYS A 55 -21.33 0.03 21.97
C LYS A 55 -21.87 -1.16 21.16
N ASP A 56 -21.21 -1.44 20.03
CA ASP A 56 -21.54 -2.60 19.22
C ASP A 56 -21.42 -3.88 20.09
N PRO A 57 -22.43 -4.76 20.13
CA PRO A 57 -22.43 -5.96 20.97
C PRO A 57 -21.26 -6.92 20.68
N LEU A 58 -20.62 -6.81 19.51
CA LEU A 58 -19.41 -7.57 19.17
C LEU A 58 -18.15 -7.08 19.90
N PHE A 59 -18.14 -5.84 20.40
CA PHE A 59 -16.98 -5.18 21.02
C PHE A 59 -17.25 -4.88 22.51
N ASN A 60 -17.33 -5.94 23.32
CA ASN A 60 -17.41 -5.80 24.77
C ASN A 60 -16.03 -5.45 25.35
N CYS A 61 -15.83 -4.17 25.67
CA CYS A 61 -14.64 -3.68 26.36
C CYS A 61 -14.99 -3.24 27.78
N LEU A 62 -14.24 -3.74 28.77
CA LEU A 62 -14.38 -3.35 30.18
C LEU A 62 -14.03 -1.87 30.41
N ASN A 63 -13.09 -1.32 29.62
CA ASN A 63 -12.60 0.05 29.77
C ASN A 63 -12.59 0.78 28.41
N VAL A 64 -13.75 1.29 28.02
CA VAL A 64 -14.02 1.92 26.71
C VAL A 64 -13.12 3.13 26.48
N GLU A 65 -12.97 4.02 27.46
CA GLU A 65 -12.19 5.26 27.32
C GLU A 65 -10.71 4.96 27.05
N GLN A 66 -10.12 4.06 27.84
CA GLN A 66 -8.74 3.65 27.66
C GLN A 66 -8.51 3.01 26.29
N LYS A 67 -9.44 2.17 25.83
CA LYS A 67 -9.35 1.54 24.50
C LYS A 67 -9.45 2.52 23.35
N VAL A 68 -10.37 3.47 23.44
CA VAL A 68 -10.50 4.53 22.44
C VAL A 68 -9.22 5.37 22.36
N LYS A 69 -8.60 5.64 23.51
CA LYS A 69 -7.32 6.37 23.59
C LYS A 69 -6.18 5.57 22.95
N GLU A 70 -6.00 4.29 23.31
CA GLU A 70 -4.98 3.40 22.73
C GLU A 70 -5.10 3.33 21.19
N ILE A 71 -6.31 3.19 20.67
CA ILE A 71 -6.56 3.12 19.22
C ILE A 71 -6.26 4.46 18.54
N ALA A 72 -6.63 5.58 19.17
CA ALA A 72 -6.36 6.91 18.64
C ALA A 72 -4.85 7.21 18.59
N GLU A 73 -4.11 6.84 19.62
CA GLU A 73 -2.65 6.97 19.67
C GLU A 73 -1.98 6.09 18.61
N LEU A 74 -2.40 4.82 18.47
CA LEU A 74 -1.88 3.95 17.42
C LEU A 74 -2.15 4.52 16.02
N ARG A 75 -3.36 5.04 15.77
CA ARG A 75 -3.70 5.68 14.50
C ARG A 75 -2.78 6.86 14.20
N ASP A 76 -2.52 7.70 15.18
CA ASP A 76 -1.65 8.87 15.03
C ASP A 76 -0.21 8.46 14.71
N ILE A 77 0.31 7.42 15.38
CA ILE A 77 1.63 6.85 15.08
C ILE A 77 1.67 6.32 13.64
N ILE A 78 0.65 5.56 13.21
CA ILE A 78 0.57 5.06 11.83
C ILE A 78 0.55 6.23 10.84
N ASP A 79 -0.22 7.27 11.10
CA ASP A 79 -0.30 8.39 10.17
C ASP A 79 1.03 9.15 10.02
N LYS A 80 1.74 9.37 11.13
CA LYS A 80 2.99 10.12 11.15
C LYS A 80 4.22 9.32 10.73
N HIS A 81 4.33 8.06 11.15
CA HIS A 81 5.56 7.29 11.03
C HIS A 81 5.55 6.26 9.89
N TRP A 82 4.37 5.82 9.43
CA TRP A 82 4.28 4.82 8.36
C TRP A 82 4.98 5.25 7.07
N CYS A 83 4.96 6.56 6.77
CA CYS A 83 5.66 7.10 5.62
C CYS A 83 7.17 6.80 5.67
N ASN A 84 7.77 7.04 6.84
CA ASN A 84 9.21 6.88 7.05
C ASN A 84 9.61 5.41 7.12
N ASP A 85 8.81 4.59 7.81
CA ASP A 85 9.18 3.19 8.08
C ASP A 85 8.93 2.24 6.91
N ILE A 86 7.93 2.54 6.06
CA ILE A 86 7.51 1.65 4.96
C ILE A 86 7.30 2.42 3.65
N SER A 87 6.41 3.43 3.61
CA SER A 87 5.92 3.94 2.32
C SER A 87 6.97 4.64 1.48
N SER A 88 7.94 5.34 2.08
CA SER A 88 9.01 6.02 1.35
C SER A 88 9.84 5.02 0.54
N LEU A 89 10.27 3.93 1.19
CA LEU A 89 11.02 2.86 0.54
C LEU A 89 10.16 2.10 -0.48
N ALA A 90 8.91 1.79 -0.12
CA ALA A 90 8.00 1.11 -1.04
C ALA A 90 7.73 1.93 -2.30
N ASN A 91 7.52 3.24 -2.19
CA ASN A 91 7.34 4.16 -3.32
C ASN A 91 8.58 4.24 -4.19
N LYS A 92 9.77 4.32 -3.58
CA LYS A 92 11.04 4.31 -4.31
C LYS A 92 11.16 3.05 -5.17
N VAL A 93 10.99 1.88 -4.57
CA VAL A 93 11.06 0.58 -5.28
C VAL A 93 9.97 0.48 -6.36
N LEU A 94 8.76 0.96 -6.07
CA LEU A 94 7.65 0.94 -7.04
C LEU A 94 7.97 1.80 -8.27
N ASN A 95 8.54 2.98 -8.04
CA ASN A 95 8.94 3.87 -9.11
C ASN A 95 10.10 3.26 -9.88
N GLU A 96 11.16 2.78 -9.24
CA GLU A 96 12.28 2.10 -9.93
C GLU A 96 11.77 0.97 -10.85
N LYS A 97 10.88 0.09 -10.37
CA LYS A 97 10.25 -0.96 -11.20
C LYS A 97 9.42 -0.43 -12.37
N LYS A 98 8.78 0.74 -12.24
CA LYS A 98 8.06 1.38 -13.36
C LYS A 98 9.03 1.92 -14.41
N TRP A 99 10.21 2.39 -13.99
CA TRP A 99 11.24 2.91 -14.89
C TRP A 99 11.99 1.78 -15.61
N GLU A 100 12.19 0.64 -14.95
CA GLU A 100 12.79 -0.57 -15.53
C GLU A 100 11.93 -1.21 -16.62
N LYS A 101 10.62 -0.93 -16.68
CA LYS A 101 9.83 -1.35 -17.82
C LYS A 101 10.34 -0.57 -19.04
N PRO A 102 11.02 -1.21 -20.00
CA PRO A 102 11.41 -0.51 -21.21
C PRO A 102 10.14 0.06 -21.79
N LYS A 103 10.13 1.36 -22.10
CA LYS A 103 9.15 1.90 -23.02
C LYS A 103 9.34 1.08 -24.28
N LEU A 104 8.45 0.12 -24.51
CA LEU A 104 8.34 -0.58 -25.78
C LEU A 104 8.02 0.51 -26.79
N LEU A 105 9.07 1.13 -27.32
CA LEU A 105 8.97 1.81 -28.59
C LEU A 105 8.51 0.71 -29.54
N PRO A 106 7.36 0.87 -30.22
CA PRO A 106 6.95 -0.11 -31.21
C PRO A 106 8.14 -0.34 -32.12
N VAL A 107 8.45 -1.62 -32.37
CA VAL A 107 9.60 -1.97 -33.18
C VAL A 107 9.41 -1.29 -34.52
N THR A 108 10.48 -0.79 -35.13
CA THR A 108 10.43 -0.11 -36.43
C THR A 108 9.64 -0.90 -37.48
N GLU A 109 9.60 -2.22 -37.34
CA GLU A 109 8.82 -3.12 -38.17
C GLU A 109 7.29 -3.00 -37.95
N ASP A 110 6.83 -2.89 -36.71
CA ASP A 110 5.41 -2.67 -36.40
C ASP A 110 4.92 -1.32 -36.95
N ILE A 111 5.76 -0.29 -36.89
CA ILE A 111 5.46 1.02 -37.47
C ILE A 111 5.34 0.92 -38.99
N LYS A 112 6.24 0.21 -39.68
CA LYS A 112 6.16 0.01 -41.14
C LYS A 112 4.89 -0.74 -41.53
N VAL A 113 4.55 -1.82 -40.83
CA VAL A 113 3.32 -2.60 -41.10
C VAL A 113 2.08 -1.73 -40.93
N PHE A 114 2.04 -0.94 -39.87
CA PHE A 114 0.93 -0.01 -39.63
C PHE A 114 0.84 1.07 -40.72
N THR A 115 1.96 1.71 -41.09
CA THR A 115 1.98 2.71 -42.15
C THR A 115 1.55 2.14 -43.50
N ASN A 116 2.01 0.95 -43.86
CA ASN A 116 1.60 0.27 -45.10
C ASN A 116 0.09 -0.05 -45.09
N TYR A 117 -0.44 -0.52 -43.96
CA TYR A 117 -1.87 -0.80 -43.83
C TYR A 117 -2.74 0.45 -43.98
N ILE A 118 -2.33 1.58 -43.39
CA ILE A 118 -3.02 2.87 -43.56
C ILE A 118 -2.96 3.32 -45.02
N HIS A 119 -1.84 3.14 -45.70
CA HIS A 119 -1.73 3.45 -47.14
C HIS A 119 -2.68 2.60 -47.98
N THR A 120 -2.77 1.28 -47.73
CA THR A 120 -3.69 0.42 -48.49
C THR A 120 -5.16 0.81 -48.29
N ILE A 121 -5.56 1.17 -47.08
CA ILE A 121 -6.94 1.65 -46.83
C ILE A 121 -7.21 2.98 -47.52
N ALA A 122 -6.23 3.88 -47.56
CA ALA A 122 -6.37 5.18 -48.20
C ALA A 122 -6.44 5.09 -49.73
N GLU A 123 -5.87 4.05 -50.32
CA GLU A 123 -5.94 3.77 -51.77
C GLU A 123 -7.22 3.02 -52.17
N ASP A 124 -7.82 2.24 -51.25
CA ASP A 124 -9.05 1.49 -51.46
C ASP A 124 -10.35 2.31 -51.21
N ALA A 125 -10.25 3.57 -50.76
CA ALA A 125 -11.37 4.49 -50.47
C ALA A 125 -11.54 5.57 -51.55
#